data_AF-A0A7W1KTX4-F1
#
_entry.id   AF-A0A7W1KTX4-F1
#
_cell.length_a   1.000
_cell.length_b   1.000
_cell.length_c   1.000
_cell.angle_alpha   90.00
_cell.angle_beta   90.00
_cell.angle_gamma   90.00
#
_symmetry.space_group_name_H-M   'P 1'
#
loop_
_entity.id
_entity.type
_entity.pdbx_description
1 polymer ?
#
loop_
_entity_poly.entity_id
_entity_poly.type
_entity_poly.pdbx_seq_one_letter_code
_entity_poly.pdbx_strand_id
1 'polypeptide(L)'
;MAIKGKKKSKQRSAPRAPRHAPVTPPTPLLRRWWFQAGAGALLGAFVVLVLVWVTNNLRADEESANEGVDASRRVAAATAYQEAVRGAYSQVGVVEPGLAPTIFADMNAALDALANGKAPSDATKTFRQAADDAATASKELAAFDVVGTVRDGGFADPIATASFTGSAKALTRVFNLYRQSARVAISAAAVEGAEGARLTDVAVDLRDAAQAELVQGWAQYLQALGAGGIPELPPGAALPPGLGAG
;
A
#
# COMPACT_ATOMS: atom_id res chain seq x y z
N MET A 1 -82.38 115.27 -8.34
CA MET A 1 -82.31 114.60 -7.01
C MET A 1 -81.70 113.21 -7.19
N ALA A 2 -80.92 112.78 -6.20
CA ALA A 2 -80.01 111.63 -6.20
C ALA A 2 -80.68 110.26 -6.33
N ILE A 3 -80.00 109.28 -6.96
CA ILE A 3 -79.92 107.89 -6.46
C ILE A 3 -78.50 107.32 -6.68
N LYS A 4 -77.98 106.83 -5.56
CA LYS A 4 -76.71 106.19 -5.28
C LYS A 4 -76.65 104.76 -5.87
N GLY A 5 -75.59 104.43 -6.61
CA GLY A 5 -75.30 103.07 -7.10
C GLY A 5 -73.93 102.57 -6.64
N LYS A 6 -73.92 101.41 -5.99
CA LYS A 6 -72.82 100.82 -5.19
C LYS A 6 -71.63 100.33 -6.03
N LYS A 7 -70.43 100.46 -5.44
CA LYS A 7 -69.12 99.96 -5.91
C LYS A 7 -69.10 98.43 -6.06
N LYS A 8 -68.48 97.91 -7.13
CA LYS A 8 -67.94 96.54 -7.21
C LYS A 8 -66.41 96.58 -7.12
N SER A 9 -65.86 95.85 -6.16
CA SER A 9 -64.41 95.70 -5.92
C SER A 9 -63.77 94.84 -7.02
N LYS A 10 -62.65 95.33 -7.59
CA LYS A 10 -61.79 94.55 -8.50
C LYS A 10 -61.10 93.45 -7.70
N GLN A 11 -61.30 92.21 -8.14
CA GLN A 11 -60.67 91.01 -7.59
C GLN A 11 -59.16 91.05 -7.87
N ARG A 12 -58.34 90.99 -6.82
CA ARG A 12 -56.87 91.01 -6.91
C ARG A 12 -56.39 89.58 -7.19
N SER A 13 -55.68 89.37 -8.29
CA SER A 13 -55.12 88.06 -8.63
C SER A 13 -54.03 87.64 -7.64
N ALA A 14 -54.08 86.40 -7.16
CA ALA A 14 -53.12 85.84 -6.22
C ALA A 14 -51.72 85.69 -6.85
N PRO A 15 -50.63 85.80 -6.06
CA PRO A 15 -49.27 85.62 -6.55
C PRO A 15 -49.01 84.17 -6.99
N ARG A 16 -48.39 84.01 -8.16
CA ARG A 16 -48.01 82.71 -8.74
C ARG A 16 -46.88 82.08 -7.91
N ALA A 17 -47.03 80.82 -7.52
CA ALA A 17 -45.99 80.05 -6.83
C ALA A 17 -44.73 79.86 -7.70
N PRO A 18 -43.53 79.76 -7.10
CA PRO A 18 -42.29 79.55 -7.82
C PRO A 18 -42.32 78.20 -8.56
N ARG A 19 -41.98 78.21 -9.86
CA ARG A 19 -41.85 76.99 -10.65
C ARG A 19 -40.59 76.26 -10.22
N HIS A 20 -40.73 75.06 -9.65
CA HIS A 20 -39.60 74.16 -9.44
C HIS A 20 -39.03 73.77 -10.81
N ALA A 21 -37.73 74.01 -11.02
CA ALA A 21 -37.03 73.47 -12.18
C ALA A 21 -37.05 71.93 -12.11
N PRO A 22 -37.16 71.21 -13.24
CA PRO A 22 -37.08 69.75 -13.24
C PRO A 22 -35.70 69.33 -12.70
N VAL A 23 -35.70 68.69 -11.53
CA VAL A 23 -34.48 68.08 -10.96
C VAL A 23 -34.22 66.82 -11.76
N THR A 24 -33.13 66.80 -12.53
CA THR A 24 -32.68 65.58 -13.22
C THR A 24 -32.45 64.48 -12.19
N PRO A 25 -33.12 63.31 -12.29
CA PRO A 25 -32.91 62.23 -11.35
C PRO A 25 -31.46 61.72 -11.44
N PRO A 26 -30.82 61.35 -10.32
CA PRO A 26 -29.46 60.84 -10.34
C PRO A 26 -29.37 59.57 -11.19
N THR A 27 -28.38 59.49 -12.09
CA THR A 27 -28.18 58.33 -12.97
C THR A 27 -27.98 57.05 -12.16
N PRO A 28 -28.72 55.96 -12.48
CA PRO A 28 -28.65 54.71 -11.72
C PRO A 28 -27.24 54.12 -11.75
N LEU A 29 -26.81 53.55 -10.62
CA LEU A 29 -25.45 53.02 -10.42
C LEU A 29 -25.03 52.03 -11.52
N LEU A 30 -25.96 51.21 -12.02
CA LEU A 30 -25.76 50.20 -13.07
C LEU A 30 -25.42 50.78 -14.47
N ARG A 31 -25.69 52.08 -14.70
CA ARG A 31 -25.32 52.79 -15.94
C ARG A 31 -23.97 53.51 -15.83
N ARG A 32 -23.33 53.49 -14.66
CA ARG A 32 -22.02 54.11 -14.48
C ARG A 32 -20.95 53.20 -15.09
N TRP A 33 -20.18 53.74 -16.02
CA TRP A 33 -19.15 52.99 -16.77
C TRP A 33 -18.14 52.26 -15.85
N TRP A 34 -17.78 52.85 -14.71
CA TRP A 34 -16.92 52.19 -13.71
C TRP A 34 -17.55 50.97 -13.04
N PHE A 35 -18.87 50.95 -12.85
CA PHE A 35 -19.60 49.78 -12.36
C PHE A 35 -19.66 48.67 -13.43
N GLN A 36 -19.81 49.04 -14.70
CA GLN A 36 -19.79 48.09 -15.82
C GLN A 36 -18.40 47.50 -16.03
N ALA A 37 -17.34 48.31 -15.89
CA ALA A 37 -15.96 47.84 -15.92
C ALA A 37 -15.65 46.91 -14.73
N GLY A 38 -16.10 47.27 -13.52
CA GLY A 38 -15.96 46.43 -12.33
C GLY A 38 -16.72 45.10 -12.44
N ALA A 39 -17.96 45.13 -12.96
CA ALA A 39 -18.75 43.93 -13.22
C ALA A 39 -18.10 43.03 -14.29
N GLY A 40 -17.59 43.62 -15.38
CA GLY A 40 -16.86 42.88 -16.41
C GLY A 40 -15.58 42.23 -15.90
N ALA A 41 -14.83 42.93 -15.03
CA ALA A 41 -13.63 42.38 -14.39
C ALA A 41 -13.96 41.21 -13.44
N LEU A 42 -15.02 41.33 -12.64
CA LEU A 42 -15.49 40.24 -11.77
C LEU A 42 -15.97 39.03 -12.57
N LEU A 43 -16.66 39.26 -13.69
CA LEU A 43 -17.14 38.19 -14.56
C LEU A 43 -15.98 37.50 -15.28
N GLY A 44 -14.96 38.25 -15.71
CA GLY A 44 -13.72 37.70 -16.25
C GLY A 44 -12.95 36.87 -15.21
N ALA A 45 -12.80 37.38 -13.99
CA ALA A 45 -12.15 36.64 -12.90
C ALA A 45 -12.92 35.36 -12.53
N PHE A 46 -14.26 35.41 -12.55
CA PHE A 46 -15.11 34.25 -12.31
C PHE A 46 -14.92 33.17 -13.38
N VAL A 47 -14.88 33.55 -14.66
CA VAL A 47 -14.63 32.61 -15.77
C VAL A 47 -13.27 31.92 -15.64
N VAL A 48 -12.23 32.67 -15.26
CA VAL A 48 -10.89 32.10 -15.03
C VAL A 48 -10.88 31.14 -13.85
N LEU A 49 -11.57 31.47 -12.74
CA LEU A 49 -11.67 30.58 -11.58
C LEU A 49 -12.42 29.28 -11.91
N VAL A 50 -13.50 29.35 -12.68
CA VAL A 50 -14.26 28.17 -13.13
C VAL A 50 -13.40 27.29 -14.03
N LEU A 51 -12.64 27.89 -14.97
CA LEU A 51 -11.73 27.14 -15.84
C LEU A 51 -10.63 26.42 -15.05
N VAL A 52 -9.98 27.11 -14.09
CA VAL A 52 -8.95 26.50 -13.24
C VAL A 52 -9.54 25.35 -12.41
N TRP A 53 -10.73 25.53 -11.84
CA TRP A 53 -11.42 24.50 -11.06
C TRP A 53 -11.75 23.26 -11.91
N VAL A 54 -12.33 23.44 -13.10
CA VAL A 54 -12.63 22.33 -14.02
C VAL A 54 -11.36 21.60 -14.45
N THR A 55 -10.28 22.32 -14.80
CA THR A 55 -9.03 21.69 -15.22
C THR A 55 -8.32 20.97 -14.08
N ASN A 56 -8.40 21.48 -12.84
CA ASN A 56 -7.85 20.78 -11.68
C ASN A 56 -8.67 19.56 -11.31
N ASN A 57 -10.00 19.60 -11.44
CA ASN A 57 -10.84 18.44 -11.15
C ASN A 57 -10.62 17.32 -12.18
N LEU A 58 -10.51 17.65 -13.47
CA LEU A 58 -10.21 16.66 -14.51
C LEU A 58 -8.81 16.04 -14.34
N ARG A 59 -7.82 16.83 -13.91
CA ARG A 59 -6.48 16.30 -13.59
C ARG A 59 -6.50 15.40 -12.35
N ALA A 60 -7.27 15.77 -11.33
CA ALA A 60 -7.45 14.94 -10.14
C ALA A 60 -8.15 13.62 -10.47
N ASP A 61 -9.11 13.61 -11.41
CA ASP A 61 -9.79 12.40 -11.87
C ASP A 61 -8.85 11.47 -12.68
N GLU A 62 -7.95 12.02 -13.50
CA GLU A 62 -6.93 11.25 -14.22
C GLU A 62 -5.83 10.73 -13.28
N GLU A 63 -5.37 11.53 -12.33
CA GLU A 63 -4.39 11.13 -11.31
C GLU A 63 -4.97 10.01 -10.44
N SER A 64 -6.20 10.15 -9.95
CA SER A 64 -6.85 9.12 -9.11
C SER A 64 -7.16 7.83 -9.88
N ALA A 65 -7.51 7.91 -11.18
CA ALA A 65 -7.67 6.71 -12.01
C ALA A 65 -6.33 5.97 -12.22
N ASN A 66 -5.24 6.70 -12.47
CA ASN A 66 -3.90 6.12 -12.60
C ASN A 66 -3.39 5.54 -11.28
N GLU A 67 -3.63 6.23 -10.16
CA GLU A 67 -3.31 5.73 -8.81
C GLU A 67 -4.06 4.44 -8.47
N GLY A 68 -5.35 4.34 -8.84
CA GLY A 68 -6.13 3.11 -8.66
C GLY A 68 -5.61 1.94 -9.49
N VAL A 69 -5.20 2.19 -10.74
CA VAL A 69 -4.57 1.16 -11.59
C VAL A 69 -3.23 0.72 -11.00
N ASP A 70 -2.39 1.64 -10.56
CA ASP A 70 -1.10 1.29 -9.94
C ASP A 70 -1.27 0.56 -8.60
N ALA A 71 -2.26 0.94 -7.78
CA ALA A 71 -2.58 0.22 -6.55
C ALA A 71 -3.03 -1.23 -6.84
N SER A 72 -3.89 -1.43 -7.83
CA SER A 72 -4.34 -2.78 -8.22
C SER A 72 -3.19 -3.66 -8.75
N ARG A 73 -2.24 -3.07 -9.48
CA ARG A 73 -1.03 -3.77 -9.95
C ARG A 73 -0.09 -4.14 -8.80
N ARG A 74 0.06 -3.27 -7.80
CA ARG A 74 0.89 -3.55 -6.62
C ARG A 74 0.32 -4.70 -5.81
N VAL A 75 -1.00 -4.70 -5.61
CA VAL A 75 -1.71 -5.81 -4.96
C VAL A 75 -1.50 -7.10 -5.74
N ALA A 76 -1.72 -7.10 -7.07
CA ALA A 76 -1.54 -8.29 -7.89
C ALA A 76 -0.10 -8.85 -7.83
N ALA A 77 0.91 -8.00 -7.90
CA ALA A 77 2.31 -8.40 -7.77
C ALA A 77 2.64 -8.97 -6.39
N ALA A 78 2.11 -8.35 -5.33
CA ALA A 78 2.28 -8.85 -3.98
C ALA A 78 1.56 -10.19 -3.77
N THR A 79 0.35 -10.36 -4.32
CA THR A 79 -0.38 -11.64 -4.29
C THR A 79 0.37 -12.74 -5.04
N ALA A 80 0.91 -12.45 -6.23
CA ALA A 80 1.71 -13.43 -6.98
C ALA A 80 2.95 -13.86 -6.18
N TYR A 81 3.62 -12.92 -5.52
CA TYR A 81 4.75 -13.22 -4.66
C TYR A 81 4.35 -14.05 -3.43
N GLN A 82 3.23 -13.69 -2.77
CA GLN A 82 2.66 -14.44 -1.67
C GLN A 82 2.35 -15.89 -2.09
N GLU A 83 1.72 -16.09 -3.25
CA GLU A 83 1.41 -17.41 -3.79
C GLU A 83 2.67 -18.23 -4.05
N ALA A 84 3.71 -17.63 -4.63
CA ALA A 84 4.99 -18.29 -4.88
C ALA A 84 5.67 -18.74 -3.57
N VAL A 85 5.72 -17.85 -2.57
CA VAL A 85 6.30 -18.16 -1.25
C VAL A 85 5.48 -19.25 -0.55
N ARG A 86 4.16 -19.10 -0.48
CA ARG A 86 3.28 -20.09 0.16
C ARG A 86 3.36 -21.45 -0.53
N GLY A 87 3.40 -21.47 -1.87
CA GLY A 87 3.58 -22.67 -2.67
C GLY A 87 4.84 -23.43 -2.26
N ALA A 88 5.99 -22.76 -2.28
CA ALA A 88 7.27 -23.37 -1.91
C ALA A 88 7.29 -23.86 -0.43
N TYR A 89 6.78 -23.06 0.50
CA TYR A 89 6.82 -23.42 1.93
C TYR A 89 5.78 -24.48 2.33
N SER A 90 4.65 -24.56 1.63
CA SER A 90 3.61 -25.57 1.90
C SER A 90 4.04 -27.00 1.57
N GLN A 91 5.06 -27.18 0.73
CA GLN A 91 5.62 -28.49 0.39
C GLN A 91 6.37 -29.11 1.56
N VAL A 92 6.91 -28.27 2.45
CA VAL A 92 7.85 -28.70 3.50
C VAL A 92 7.34 -28.43 4.91
N GLY A 93 6.13 -27.91 5.05
CA GLY A 93 5.58 -27.54 6.34
C GLY A 93 4.22 -26.88 6.29
N VAL A 94 3.82 -26.32 7.42
CA VAL A 94 2.54 -25.64 7.61
C VAL A 94 2.77 -24.13 7.55
N VAL A 95 2.03 -23.47 6.66
CA VAL A 95 2.05 -22.02 6.50
C VAL A 95 0.75 -21.44 6.99
N GLU A 96 0.83 -20.62 8.04
CA GLU A 96 -0.31 -19.88 8.58
C GLU A 96 -0.16 -18.38 8.27
N PRO A 97 -1.27 -17.66 8.03
CA PRO A 97 -1.21 -16.22 7.78
C PRO A 97 -0.52 -15.46 8.92
N GLY A 98 0.42 -14.58 8.57
CA GLY A 98 1.07 -13.67 9.52
C GLY A 98 2.03 -14.32 10.52
N LEU A 99 2.25 -15.64 10.48
CA LEU A 99 3.19 -16.35 11.35
C LEU A 99 4.29 -17.01 10.53
N ALA A 100 5.51 -17.05 11.08
CA ALA A 100 6.60 -17.78 10.46
C ALA A 100 6.24 -19.28 10.38
N PRO A 101 6.43 -19.94 9.23
CA PRO A 101 5.98 -21.30 9.03
C PRO A 101 6.81 -22.29 9.84
N THR A 102 6.19 -23.39 10.25
CA THR A 102 6.92 -24.53 10.82
C THR A 102 7.23 -25.51 9.71
N ILE A 103 8.52 -25.65 9.38
CA ILE A 103 9.00 -26.48 8.26
C ILE A 103 9.92 -27.61 8.74
N PHE A 104 9.98 -28.68 7.95
CA PHE A 104 10.84 -29.84 8.16
C PHE A 104 10.71 -30.46 9.56
N ALA A 105 9.49 -30.56 10.10
CA ALA A 105 9.24 -31.03 11.46
C ALA A 105 9.87 -32.41 11.74
N ASP A 106 9.70 -33.38 10.83
CA ASP A 106 10.25 -34.73 10.98
C ASP A 106 11.78 -34.75 10.97
N MET A 107 12.41 -33.91 10.13
CA MET A 107 13.86 -33.78 10.10
C MET A 107 14.39 -33.10 11.36
N ASN A 108 13.70 -32.06 11.88
CA ASN A 108 14.07 -31.43 13.15
C ASN A 108 14.03 -32.45 14.29
N ALA A 109 12.95 -33.22 14.39
CA ALA A 109 12.80 -34.25 15.42
C ALA A 109 13.84 -35.38 15.29
N ALA A 110 14.12 -35.83 14.06
CA ALA A 110 15.15 -36.84 13.81
C ALA A 110 16.55 -36.33 14.16
N LEU A 111 16.84 -35.05 13.89
CA LEU A 111 18.11 -34.41 14.23
C LEU A 111 18.27 -34.24 15.74
N ASP A 112 17.22 -33.83 16.45
CA ASP A 112 17.23 -33.77 17.92
C ASP A 112 17.45 -35.17 18.53
N ALA A 113 16.80 -36.19 17.98
CA ALA A 113 17.00 -37.56 18.42
C ALA A 113 18.42 -38.07 18.14
N LEU A 114 19.00 -37.72 16.98
CA LEU A 114 20.41 -38.01 16.65
C LEU A 114 21.37 -37.31 17.64
N ALA A 115 21.16 -36.02 17.94
CA ALA A 115 21.95 -35.27 18.92
C ALA A 115 21.89 -35.88 20.32
N ASN A 116 20.77 -36.51 20.67
CA ASN A 116 20.59 -37.25 21.92
C ASN A 116 21.09 -38.71 21.87
N GLY A 117 21.78 -39.11 20.79
CA GLY A 117 22.32 -40.47 20.61
C GLY A 117 21.25 -41.54 20.35
N LYS A 118 20.03 -41.15 19.96
CA LYS A 118 18.87 -42.02 19.73
C LYS A 118 18.30 -41.83 18.33
N ALA A 119 19.17 -41.84 17.32
CA ALA A 119 18.74 -41.68 15.93
C ALA A 119 17.66 -42.71 15.56
N PRO A 120 16.53 -42.28 14.98
CA PRO A 120 15.52 -43.18 14.43
C PRO A 120 16.12 -44.12 13.39
N SER A 121 15.55 -45.31 13.24
CA SER A 121 16.04 -46.30 12.26
C SER A 121 15.92 -45.83 10.80
N ASP A 122 15.02 -44.88 10.54
CA ASP A 122 14.80 -44.25 9.24
C ASP A 122 15.41 -42.84 9.12
N ALA A 123 16.22 -42.39 10.08
CA ALA A 123 16.77 -41.02 10.11
C ALA A 123 17.47 -40.61 8.80
N THR A 124 18.29 -41.49 8.23
CA THR A 124 18.98 -41.23 6.95
C THR A 124 17.99 -40.99 5.79
N LYS A 125 16.86 -41.71 5.77
CA LYS A 125 15.80 -41.51 4.77
C LYS A 125 15.13 -40.16 4.98
N THR A 126 14.77 -39.83 6.21
CA THR A 126 14.16 -38.54 6.59
C THR A 126 15.04 -37.36 6.21
N PHE A 127 16.35 -37.42 6.51
CA PHE A 127 17.29 -36.36 6.13
C PHE A 127 17.46 -36.26 4.62
N ARG A 128 17.50 -37.37 3.88
CA ARG A 128 17.61 -37.33 2.41
C ARG A 128 16.38 -36.67 1.80
N GLN A 129 15.20 -37.07 2.24
CA GLN A 129 13.95 -36.47 1.78
C GLN A 129 13.91 -34.97 2.08
N ALA A 130 14.24 -34.54 3.31
CA ALA A 130 14.31 -33.12 3.64
C ALA A 130 15.31 -32.35 2.77
N ALA A 131 16.46 -32.93 2.42
CA ALA A 131 17.43 -32.30 1.53
C ALA A 131 16.90 -32.13 0.09
N ASP A 132 16.15 -33.12 -0.42
CA ASP A 132 15.56 -33.10 -1.76
C ASP A 132 14.38 -32.13 -1.84
N ASP A 133 13.50 -32.14 -0.82
CA ASP A 133 12.37 -31.23 -0.72
C ASP A 133 12.86 -29.78 -0.57
N ALA A 134 13.88 -29.53 0.26
CA ALA A 134 14.52 -28.22 0.37
C ALA A 134 15.14 -27.76 -0.95
N ALA A 135 15.76 -28.67 -1.72
CA ALA A 135 16.30 -28.32 -3.03
C ALA A 135 15.21 -27.94 -4.02
N THR A 136 14.07 -28.65 -3.99
CA THR A 136 12.92 -28.41 -4.85
C THR A 136 12.26 -27.06 -4.52
N ALA A 137 11.91 -26.84 -3.26
CA ALA A 137 11.31 -25.59 -2.80
C ALA A 137 12.21 -24.36 -3.05
N SER A 138 13.53 -24.50 -2.82
CA SER A 138 14.52 -23.46 -3.13
C SER A 138 14.54 -23.12 -4.63
N LYS A 139 14.51 -24.14 -5.49
CA LYS A 139 14.51 -23.96 -6.94
C LYS A 139 13.24 -23.28 -7.44
N GLU A 140 12.08 -23.69 -6.92
CA GLU A 140 10.80 -23.09 -7.29
C GLU A 140 10.73 -21.62 -6.89
N LEU A 141 11.11 -21.30 -5.64
CA LEU A 141 11.13 -19.91 -5.19
C LEU A 141 12.15 -19.06 -5.95
N ALA A 142 13.33 -19.62 -6.26
CA ALA A 142 14.36 -18.92 -7.04
C ALA A 142 13.98 -18.74 -8.52
N ALA A 143 13.07 -19.56 -9.06
CA ALA A 143 12.57 -19.42 -10.42
C ALA A 143 11.52 -18.30 -10.56
N PHE A 144 10.91 -17.87 -9.45
CA PHE A 144 9.97 -16.77 -9.46
C PHE A 144 10.70 -15.44 -9.71
N ASP A 145 10.31 -14.74 -10.77
CA ASP A 145 10.89 -13.44 -11.13
C ASP A 145 10.33 -12.33 -10.24
N VAL A 146 10.88 -12.21 -9.03
CA VAL A 146 10.51 -11.15 -8.07
C VAL A 146 10.75 -9.77 -8.67
N VAL A 147 11.87 -9.58 -9.37
CA VAL A 147 12.26 -8.26 -9.89
C VAL A 147 11.33 -7.83 -11.01
N GLY A 148 11.05 -8.70 -11.97
CA GLY A 148 10.09 -8.45 -13.04
C GLY A 148 8.69 -8.21 -12.49
N THR A 149 8.22 -9.09 -11.58
CA THR A 149 6.88 -8.98 -10.98
C THR A 149 6.67 -7.66 -10.24
N VAL A 150 7.66 -7.21 -9.45
CA VAL A 150 7.57 -5.95 -8.71
C VAL A 150 7.69 -4.73 -9.63
N ARG A 151 8.60 -4.77 -10.62
CA ARG A 151 8.77 -3.68 -11.58
C ARG A 151 7.51 -3.46 -12.42
N ASP A 152 6.92 -4.55 -12.92
CA ASP A 152 5.72 -4.49 -13.76
C ASP A 152 4.45 -4.26 -12.90
N GLY A 153 4.53 -4.52 -11.60
CA GLY A 153 3.50 -4.28 -10.58
C GLY A 153 3.29 -2.81 -10.19
N GLY A 154 3.93 -1.84 -10.84
CA GLY A 154 3.72 -0.41 -10.53
C GLY A 154 4.42 0.06 -9.24
N PHE A 155 5.42 -0.68 -8.75
CA PHE A 155 6.30 -0.21 -7.68
C PHE A 155 7.41 0.66 -8.28
N ALA A 156 7.19 1.97 -8.30
CA ALA A 156 8.22 2.95 -8.68
C ALA A 156 9.27 3.17 -7.58
N ASP A 157 8.98 2.74 -6.34
CA ASP A 157 9.85 2.90 -5.19
C ASP A 157 10.97 1.83 -5.16
N PRO A 158 12.26 2.24 -5.24
CA PRO A 158 13.39 1.34 -5.10
C PRO A 158 13.40 0.58 -3.76
N ILE A 159 12.86 1.17 -2.69
CA ILE A 159 12.83 0.56 -1.35
C ILE A 159 11.89 -0.64 -1.34
N ALA A 160 10.68 -0.50 -1.92
CA ALA A 160 9.75 -1.62 -2.06
C ALA A 160 10.39 -2.77 -2.85
N THR A 161 10.99 -2.47 -4.01
CA THR A 161 11.67 -3.48 -4.84
C THR A 161 12.80 -4.20 -4.10
N ALA A 162 13.59 -3.45 -3.33
CA ALA A 162 14.64 -4.02 -2.49
C ALA A 162 14.08 -4.91 -1.37
N SER A 163 12.93 -4.56 -0.78
CA SER A 163 12.27 -5.35 0.26
C SER A 163 11.77 -6.71 -0.25
N PHE A 164 11.07 -6.72 -1.39
CA PHE A 164 10.64 -7.97 -2.05
C PHE A 164 11.84 -8.85 -2.43
N THR A 165 12.85 -8.26 -3.07
CA THR A 165 14.06 -9.01 -3.50
C THR A 165 14.87 -9.51 -2.31
N GLY A 166 14.98 -8.71 -1.24
CA GLY A 166 15.69 -9.06 -0.01
C GLY A 166 15.04 -10.23 0.70
N SER A 167 13.71 -10.16 0.91
CA SER A 167 12.96 -11.24 1.55
C SER A 167 13.04 -12.55 0.75
N ALA A 168 12.91 -12.51 -0.58
CA ALA A 168 13.00 -13.71 -1.41
C ALA A 168 14.37 -14.40 -1.30
N LYS A 169 15.45 -13.61 -1.25
CA LYS A 169 16.82 -14.13 -1.05
C LYS A 169 17.00 -14.75 0.34
N ALA A 170 16.47 -14.11 1.39
CA ALA A 170 16.52 -14.64 2.75
C ALA A 170 15.75 -15.97 2.85
N LEU A 171 14.52 -16.02 2.33
CA LEU A 171 13.70 -17.24 2.31
C LEU A 171 14.34 -18.37 1.50
N THR A 172 14.95 -18.07 0.34
CA THR A 172 15.71 -19.07 -0.43
C THR A 172 16.92 -19.59 0.34
N ARG A 173 17.59 -18.73 1.12
CA ARG A 173 18.73 -19.11 1.96
C ARG A 173 18.34 -20.10 3.06
N VAL A 174 17.14 -19.96 3.65
CA VAL A 174 16.59 -20.90 4.64
C VAL A 174 16.61 -22.33 4.09
N PHE A 175 16.05 -22.55 2.88
CA PHE A 175 16.04 -23.88 2.26
C PHE A 175 17.46 -24.42 2.02
N ASN A 176 18.38 -23.55 1.60
CA ASN A 176 19.78 -23.96 1.40
C ASN A 176 20.47 -24.39 2.71
N LEU A 177 20.18 -23.70 3.83
CA LEU A 177 20.70 -24.06 5.15
C LEU A 177 20.11 -25.38 5.65
N TYR A 178 18.79 -25.57 5.54
CA TYR A 178 18.12 -26.84 5.85
C TYR A 178 18.69 -28.01 5.04
N ARG A 179 18.89 -27.80 3.73
CA ARG A 179 19.52 -28.81 2.87
C ARG A 179 20.93 -29.17 3.32
N GLN A 180 21.74 -28.18 3.71
CA GLN A 180 23.09 -28.42 4.22
C GLN A 180 23.07 -29.17 5.55
N SER A 181 22.22 -28.73 6.49
CA SER A 181 22.00 -29.41 7.77
C SER A 181 21.63 -30.88 7.56
N ALA A 182 20.65 -31.17 6.71
CA ALA A 182 20.22 -32.53 6.42
C ALA A 182 21.34 -33.39 5.79
N ARG A 183 22.15 -32.83 4.88
CA ARG A 183 23.30 -33.56 4.29
C ARG A 183 24.40 -33.86 5.31
N VAL A 184 24.68 -32.93 6.21
CA VAL A 184 25.62 -33.17 7.32
C VAL A 184 25.05 -34.22 8.27
N ALA A 185 23.75 -34.17 8.58
CA ALA A 185 23.09 -35.17 9.43
C ALA A 185 23.12 -36.59 8.84
N ILE A 186 23.03 -36.75 7.51
CA ILE A 186 23.25 -38.05 6.83
C ILE A 186 24.66 -38.57 7.12
N SER A 187 25.66 -37.69 7.05
CA SER A 187 27.06 -38.06 7.30
C SER A 187 27.29 -38.39 8.77
N ALA A 188 26.69 -37.60 9.67
CA ALA A 188 26.73 -37.83 11.11
C ALA A 188 26.12 -39.18 11.51
N ALA A 189 24.98 -39.55 10.93
CA ALA A 189 24.31 -40.83 11.20
C ALA A 189 25.10 -42.06 10.71
N ALA A 190 26.06 -41.88 9.79
CA ALA A 190 26.90 -42.94 9.25
C ALA A 190 28.23 -43.13 10.00
N VAL A 191 28.57 -42.22 10.92
CA VAL A 191 29.84 -42.19 11.64
C VAL A 191 29.59 -42.31 13.13
N GLU A 192 30.29 -43.24 13.79
CA GLU A 192 30.17 -43.43 15.24
C GLU A 192 31.18 -42.59 16.04
N GLY A 193 30.91 -42.44 17.33
CA GLY A 193 31.83 -41.82 18.28
C GLY A 193 31.97 -40.30 18.14
N ALA A 194 33.16 -39.79 18.47
CA ALA A 194 33.39 -38.35 18.60
C ALA A 194 33.21 -37.57 17.28
N GLU A 195 33.51 -38.19 16.14
CA GLU A 195 33.35 -37.54 14.82
C GLU A 195 31.88 -37.43 14.43
N GLY A 196 31.08 -38.49 14.66
CA GLY A 196 29.63 -38.45 14.46
C GLY A 196 28.95 -37.38 15.32
N ALA A 197 29.40 -37.23 16.58
CA ALA A 197 28.93 -36.19 17.48
C ALA A 197 29.24 -34.78 16.93
N ARG A 198 30.47 -34.52 16.49
CA ARG A 198 30.86 -33.23 15.89
C ARG A 198 30.04 -32.89 14.64
N LEU A 199 29.83 -33.86 13.76
CA LEU A 199 29.00 -33.64 12.58
C LEU A 199 27.55 -33.38 12.96
N THR A 200 27.04 -34.03 14.01
CA THR A 200 25.70 -33.76 14.53
C THR A 200 25.58 -32.33 15.04
N ASP A 201 26.57 -31.83 15.80
CA ASP A 201 26.62 -30.46 16.28
C ASP A 201 26.58 -29.46 15.10
N VAL A 202 27.38 -29.70 14.05
CA VAL A 202 27.37 -28.86 12.83
C VAL A 202 26.00 -28.89 12.13
N ALA A 203 25.35 -30.04 12.07
CA ALA A 203 24.01 -30.15 11.49
C ALA A 203 22.98 -29.35 12.31
N VAL A 204 23.06 -29.41 13.64
CA VAL A 204 22.21 -28.63 14.56
C VAL A 204 22.44 -27.13 14.38
N ASP A 205 23.68 -26.67 14.36
CA ASP A 205 24.02 -25.25 14.16
C ASP A 205 23.45 -24.71 12.83
N LEU A 206 23.54 -25.51 11.75
CA LEU A 206 22.97 -25.14 10.45
C LEU A 206 21.44 -25.07 10.46
N ARG A 207 20.78 -25.98 11.18
CA ARG A 207 19.31 -25.94 11.35
C ARG A 207 18.92 -24.69 12.14
N ASP A 208 19.62 -24.38 13.22
CA ASP A 208 19.29 -23.25 14.08
C ASP A 208 19.52 -21.92 13.36
N ALA A 209 20.60 -21.83 12.57
CA ALA A 209 20.82 -20.71 11.66
C ALA A 209 19.69 -20.59 10.62
N ALA A 210 19.20 -21.71 10.08
CA ALA A 210 18.06 -21.70 9.15
C ALA A 210 16.77 -21.19 9.81
N GLN A 211 16.49 -21.60 11.05
CA GLN A 211 15.32 -21.16 11.81
C GLN A 211 15.40 -19.67 12.14
N ALA A 212 16.57 -19.17 12.56
CA ALA A 212 16.77 -17.75 12.80
C ALA A 212 16.58 -16.91 11.52
N GLU A 213 17.17 -17.35 10.41
CA GLU A 213 17.01 -16.71 9.10
C GLU A 213 15.54 -16.76 8.63
N LEU A 214 14.81 -17.83 8.94
CA LEU A 214 13.39 -17.95 8.60
C LEU A 214 12.56 -16.90 9.32
N VAL A 215 12.74 -16.72 10.63
CA VAL A 215 12.02 -15.70 11.39
C VAL A 215 12.30 -14.30 10.82
N GLN A 216 13.57 -13.98 10.55
CA GLN A 216 13.96 -12.69 10.00
C GLN A 216 13.45 -12.48 8.57
N GLY A 217 13.64 -13.47 7.69
CA GLY A 217 13.21 -13.43 6.30
C GLY A 217 11.69 -13.36 6.16
N TRP A 218 10.96 -14.06 7.02
CA TRP A 218 9.50 -14.01 7.06
C TRP A 218 8.98 -12.64 7.50
N ALA A 219 9.61 -12.01 8.49
CA ALA A 219 9.26 -10.65 8.88
C ALA A 219 9.45 -9.65 7.72
N GLN A 220 10.54 -9.78 6.94
CA GLN A 220 10.77 -8.96 5.74
C GLN A 220 9.73 -9.25 4.65
N TYR A 221 9.35 -10.51 4.47
CA TYR A 221 8.28 -10.91 3.57
C TYR A 221 6.94 -10.26 3.95
N LEU A 222 6.55 -10.30 5.22
CA LEU A 222 5.32 -9.65 5.71
C LEU A 222 5.36 -8.12 5.50
N GLN A 223 6.52 -7.49 5.72
CA GLN A 223 6.72 -6.07 5.43
C GLN A 223 6.57 -5.76 3.93
N ALA A 224 7.11 -6.61 3.05
CA ALA A 224 6.96 -6.47 1.61
C ALA A 224 5.50 -6.61 1.17
N LEU A 225 4.76 -7.60 1.71
CA LEU A 225 3.33 -7.73 1.46
C LEU A 225 2.52 -6.52 1.93
N GLY A 226 2.84 -5.98 3.11
CA GLY A 226 2.24 -4.74 3.62
C GLY A 226 2.48 -3.56 2.68
N ALA A 227 3.70 -3.41 2.14
CA ALA A 227 4.02 -2.38 1.14
C ALA A 227 3.25 -2.58 -0.18
N GLY A 228 2.89 -3.83 -0.50
CA GLY A 228 2.04 -4.17 -1.64
C GLY A 228 0.53 -4.07 -1.38
N GLY A 229 0.11 -3.62 -0.20
CA GLY A 229 -1.31 -3.42 0.13
C GLY A 229 -2.04 -4.68 0.59
N ILE A 230 -1.33 -5.77 0.88
CA ILE A 230 -1.91 -7.04 1.39
C ILE A 230 -1.27 -7.44 2.72
N PRO A 231 -1.45 -6.65 3.79
CA PRO A 231 -0.91 -7.00 5.10
C PRO A 231 -1.48 -8.34 5.57
N GLU A 232 -0.61 -9.30 5.87
CA GLU A 232 -1.02 -10.53 6.54
C GLU A 232 -0.94 -10.34 8.06
N LEU A 233 -2.01 -10.72 8.75
CA LEU A 233 -2.12 -10.67 10.19
C LEU A 233 -2.29 -12.08 10.76
N PRO A 234 -1.76 -12.36 11.96
CA PRO A 234 -2.04 -13.60 12.66
C PRO A 234 -3.55 -13.79 12.86
N PRO A 235 -4.05 -15.05 12.91
CA PRO A 235 -5.44 -15.34 13.20
C PRO A 235 -5.91 -14.64 14.49
N GLY A 236 -6.94 -13.81 14.38
CA GLY A 236 -7.51 -13.08 15.52
C GLY A 236 -6.92 -11.68 15.78
N ALA A 237 -5.91 -11.24 15.03
CA ALA A 237 -5.45 -9.85 15.07
C ALA A 237 -6.37 -8.95 14.24
N ALA A 238 -6.88 -7.87 14.84
CA ALA A 238 -7.68 -6.87 14.14
C ALA A 238 -6.79 -5.97 13.29
N LEU A 239 -7.26 -5.60 12.09
CA LEU A 239 -6.65 -4.51 11.32
C LEU A 239 -6.72 -3.22 12.15
N PRO A 240 -5.65 -2.42 12.21
CA PRO A 240 -5.73 -1.09 12.80
C PRO A 240 -6.80 -0.27 12.07
N PRO A 241 -7.58 0.56 12.77
CA PRO A 241 -8.63 1.36 12.17
C PRO A 241 -8.03 2.28 11.10
N GLY A 242 -8.42 2.07 9.83
CA GLY A 242 -7.96 2.87 8.69
C GLY A 242 -7.43 2.09 7.47
N LEU A 243 -7.26 0.76 7.55
CA LEU A 243 -6.83 -0.09 6.42
C LEU A 243 -7.96 -0.93 5.77
N GLY A 244 -9.19 -0.75 6.22
CA GLY A 244 -10.37 -1.40 5.64
C GLY A 244 -11.32 -0.37 5.03
N ALA A 245 -11.65 -0.57 3.76
CA ALA A 245 -12.53 0.22 2.89
C ALA A 245 -11.87 1.41 2.17
N GLY A 246 -11.35 1.12 0.97
CA GLY A 246 -11.42 1.99 -0.20
C GLY A 246 -12.18 1.23 -1.29
#